data_AF-A0A2K6A6C4-F1
#
_entry.id   AF-A0A2K6A6C4-F1
#
_cell.length_a   1.000
_cell.length_b   1.000
_cell.length_c   1.000
_cell.angle_alpha   90.00
_cell.angle_beta   90.00
_cell.angle_gamma   90.00
#
_symmetry.space_group_name_H-M   'P 1'
#
loop_
_entity.id
_entity.type
_entity.pdbx_description
1 polymer ?
#
loop_
_entity_poly.entity_id
_entity_poly.type
_entity_poly.pdbx_seq_one_letter_code
_entity_poly.pdbx_strand_id
1 'polypeptide(L)'
;FALQVISDFDMTLSRFAYNGKRCPSSYNILDNSKIISEECRTELTALLHHYYPIEIDPHRTIKEKLPHMVEWWTKAHNLLCQQKIQKFQIAQVVRESNAMLREGYKTFFNTLYHNNIPLFIFSAGIGDILEEIIRQMKVFHPNIHIVSNYMDFNEDVEERRERYMDSYDIVLEKDETLDVVNGLLQHILCQGDQLEMQGP
;
A
#
# COMPACT_ATOMS: atom_id res chain seq x y z
N PHE A 1 -6.20 24.43 -14.51
CA PHE A 1 -6.08 23.45 -13.42
C PHE A 1 -6.64 22.12 -13.88
N ALA A 2 -5.83 21.06 -13.89
CA ALA A 2 -6.29 19.71 -14.17
C ALA A 2 -6.73 19.05 -12.85
N LEU A 3 -7.88 18.37 -12.86
CA LEU A 3 -8.37 17.63 -11.70
C LEU A 3 -7.57 16.32 -11.56
N GLN A 4 -7.19 15.98 -10.32
CA GLN A 4 -6.65 14.67 -9.95
C GLN A 4 -7.29 14.22 -8.63
N VAL A 5 -7.33 12.91 -8.40
CA VAL A 5 -7.90 12.32 -7.17
C VAL A 5 -6.82 11.53 -6.44
N ILE A 6 -6.67 11.77 -5.14
CA ILE A 6 -5.81 11.00 -4.24
C ILE A 6 -6.70 10.32 -3.21
N SER A 7 -6.53 9.02 -3.00
CA SER A 7 -7.36 8.23 -2.08
C SER A 7 -6.55 7.17 -1.35
N ASP A 8 -6.91 6.92 -0.10
CA ASP A 8 -6.59 5.66 0.57
C ASP A 8 -7.46 4.52 0.01
N PHE A 9 -7.14 3.26 0.32
CA PHE A 9 -7.89 2.09 -0.12
C PHE A 9 -8.68 1.42 0.99
N ASP A 10 -8.02 0.90 2.02
CA ASP A 10 -8.66 0.06 3.02
C ASP A 10 -9.62 0.87 3.88
N MET A 11 -10.88 0.43 3.94
CA MET A 11 -11.98 1.13 4.62
C MET A 11 -12.33 2.50 4.02
N THR A 12 -11.64 2.95 2.96
CA THR A 12 -11.89 4.19 2.21
C THR A 12 -12.56 3.92 0.87
N LEU A 13 -11.93 3.15 -0.01
CA LEU A 13 -12.54 2.62 -1.24
C LEU A 13 -13.20 1.26 -0.99
N SER A 14 -12.64 0.46 -0.08
CA SER A 14 -13.27 -0.74 0.46
C SER A 14 -14.26 -0.40 1.58
N ARG A 15 -15.22 -1.30 1.82
CA ARG A 15 -16.23 -1.13 2.87
C ARG A 15 -15.61 -1.38 4.24
N PHE A 16 -16.11 -0.65 5.24
CA PHE A 16 -15.82 -0.92 6.65
C PHE A 16 -16.55 -2.18 7.15
N ALA A 17 -17.84 -2.31 6.81
CA ALA A 17 -18.69 -3.42 7.22
C ALA A 17 -19.81 -3.66 6.20
N TYR A 18 -20.37 -4.87 6.24
CA TYR A 18 -21.53 -5.27 5.45
C TYR A 18 -22.41 -6.22 6.27
N ASN A 19 -23.72 -5.94 6.32
CA ASN A 19 -24.70 -6.72 7.10
C ASN A 19 -24.27 -6.99 8.56
N GLY A 20 -23.75 -5.97 9.24
CA GLY A 20 -23.31 -6.04 10.64
C GLY A 20 -21.98 -6.79 10.85
N LYS A 21 -21.32 -7.28 9.80
CA LYS A 21 -20.00 -7.93 9.87
C LYS A 21 -18.92 -7.02 9.31
N ARG A 22 -17.74 -7.02 9.95
CA ARG A 22 -16.56 -6.29 9.48
C ARG A 22 -16.10 -6.84 8.12
N CYS A 23 -15.84 -5.96 7.16
CA CYS A 23 -15.16 -6.32 5.92
C CYS A 23 -13.64 -6.35 6.17
N PRO A 24 -12.89 -7.23 5.50
CA PRO A 24 -11.46 -7.36 5.72
C PRO A 24 -10.69 -6.21 5.04
N SER A 25 -9.58 -5.78 5.66
CA SER A 25 -8.52 -5.01 4.99
C SER A 25 -7.71 -5.91 4.04
N SER A 26 -6.80 -5.34 3.25
CA SER A 26 -5.89 -6.12 2.40
C SER A 26 -5.06 -7.13 3.21
N TYR A 27 -4.61 -6.76 4.41
CA TYR A 27 -3.90 -7.68 5.31
C TYR A 27 -4.84 -8.77 5.81
N ASN A 28 -6.05 -8.41 6.27
CA ASN A 28 -6.98 -9.42 6.79
C ASN A 28 -7.46 -10.41 5.73
N ILE A 29 -7.48 -10.02 4.45
CA ILE A 29 -7.74 -10.96 3.35
C ILE A 29 -6.67 -12.05 3.33
N LEU A 30 -5.40 -11.67 3.49
CA LEU A 30 -4.28 -12.59 3.54
C LEU A 30 -4.28 -13.41 4.84
N ASP A 31 -4.36 -12.75 6.00
CA ASP A 31 -4.28 -13.38 7.32
C ASP A 31 -5.39 -14.42 7.53
N ASN A 32 -6.60 -14.17 7.01
CA ASN A 32 -7.74 -15.08 7.12
C ASN A 32 -7.79 -16.15 6.03
N SER A 33 -6.87 -16.11 5.08
CA SER A 33 -6.84 -17.10 3.99
C SER A 33 -6.38 -18.48 4.48
N LYS A 34 -6.64 -19.49 3.65
CA LYS A 34 -6.19 -20.88 3.90
C LYS A 34 -4.72 -21.11 3.60
N ILE A 35 -4.05 -20.16 2.94
CA ILE A 35 -2.63 -20.28 2.58
C ILE A 35 -1.71 -19.96 3.76
N ILE A 36 -2.23 -19.26 4.78
CA ILE A 36 -1.50 -18.98 6.03
C ILE A 36 -1.72 -20.13 7.00
N SER A 37 -0.64 -20.66 7.57
CA SER A 37 -0.72 -21.74 8.56
C SER A 37 -1.47 -21.31 9.82
N GLU A 38 -2.05 -22.26 10.54
CA GLU A 38 -2.77 -21.97 11.78
C GLU A 38 -1.85 -21.42 12.89
N GLU A 39 -0.60 -21.88 12.92
CA GLU A 39 0.46 -21.36 13.78
C GLU A 39 0.76 -19.87 13.48
N CYS A 40 1.03 -19.54 12.21
CA CYS A 40 1.29 -18.15 11.81
C CYS A 40 0.10 -17.24 12.11
N ARG A 41 -1.13 -17.72 11.86
CA ARG A 41 -2.36 -16.97 12.19
C ARG A 41 -2.50 -16.69 13.69
N THR A 42 -2.10 -17.64 14.53
CA THR A 42 -2.09 -17.48 15.98
C THR A 42 -1.10 -16.40 16.40
N GLU A 43 0.10 -16.39 15.82
CA GLU A 43 1.11 -15.38 16.09
C GLU A 43 0.71 -13.98 15.59
N LEU A 44 0.16 -13.87 14.37
CA LEU A 44 -0.36 -12.61 13.83
C LEU A 44 -1.50 -12.06 14.71
N THR A 45 -2.37 -12.93 15.23
CA THR A 45 -3.43 -12.56 16.17
C THR A 45 -2.85 -12.04 17.49
N ALA A 46 -1.78 -12.68 18.00
CA ALA A 46 -1.09 -12.21 19.20
C ALA A 46 -0.44 -10.83 19.00
N LEU A 47 0.18 -10.59 17.84
CA LEU A 47 0.71 -9.28 17.48
C LEU A 47 -0.39 -8.23 17.42
N LEU A 48 -1.52 -8.52 16.76
CA LEU A 48 -2.67 -7.62 16.69
C LEU A 48 -3.19 -7.26 18.09
N HIS A 49 -3.39 -8.24 18.96
CA HIS A 49 -3.86 -8.00 20.33
C HIS A 49 -2.90 -7.14 21.16
N HIS A 50 -1.60 -7.22 20.89
CA HIS A 50 -0.59 -6.43 21.58
C HIS A 50 -0.51 -4.99 21.05
N TYR A 51 -0.44 -4.81 19.74
CA TYR A 51 -0.11 -3.52 19.13
C TYR A 51 -1.34 -2.66 18.79
N TYR A 52 -2.50 -3.25 18.47
CA TYR A 52 -3.71 -2.49 18.14
C TYR A 52 -4.17 -1.54 19.26
N PRO A 53 -4.17 -1.94 20.55
CA PRO A 53 -4.49 -1.01 21.63
C PRO A 53 -3.55 0.21 21.69
N ILE A 54 -2.28 0.06 21.28
CA ILE A 54 -1.29 1.15 21.25
C ILE A 54 -1.58 2.08 20.06
N GLU A 55 -1.94 1.53 18.90
CA GLU A 55 -2.29 2.28 17.70
C GLU A 55 -3.45 3.25 17.97
N ILE A 56 -4.52 2.75 18.59
CA ILE A 56 -5.74 3.52 18.81
C ILE A 56 -5.72 4.37 20.09
N ASP A 57 -4.68 4.27 20.92
CA ASP A 57 -4.59 4.95 22.22
C ASP A 57 -4.65 6.49 22.01
N PRO A 58 -5.71 7.19 22.45
CA PRO A 58 -5.82 8.63 22.24
C PRO A 58 -4.86 9.44 23.13
N HIS A 59 -4.23 8.82 24.13
CA HIS A 59 -3.33 9.46 25.07
C HIS A 59 -1.86 9.42 24.64
N ARG A 60 -1.51 8.61 23.64
CA ARG A 60 -0.15 8.55 23.07
C ARG A 60 -0.01 9.45 21.87
N THR A 61 1.10 10.16 21.80
CA THR A 61 1.48 10.95 20.62
C THR A 61 1.89 10.05 19.46
N ILE A 62 1.87 10.61 18.24
CA ILE A 62 2.35 9.90 17.04
C ILE A 62 3.81 9.47 17.22
N LYS A 63 4.65 10.33 17.81
CA LYS A 63 6.08 10.04 18.04
C LYS A 63 6.29 8.83 18.94
N GLU A 64 5.44 8.66 19.96
CA GLU A 64 5.49 7.51 20.87
C GLU A 64 4.96 6.23 20.22
N LYS A 65 3.97 6.34 19.32
CA LYS A 65 3.38 5.19 18.61
C LYS A 65 4.28 4.67 17.50
N LEU A 66 4.98 5.56 16.80
CA LEU A 66 5.79 5.23 15.61
C LEU A 66 6.69 4.00 15.79
N PRO A 67 7.56 3.90 16.82
CA PRO A 67 8.44 2.73 16.96
C PRO A 67 7.67 1.42 17.15
N HIS A 68 6.52 1.45 17.82
CA HIS A 68 5.67 0.28 17.99
C HIS A 68 5.01 -0.16 16.69
N MET A 69 4.59 0.79 15.83
CA MET A 69 4.00 0.47 14.53
C MET A 69 5.05 -0.12 13.59
N VAL A 70 6.26 0.43 13.60
CA VAL A 70 7.40 -0.15 12.85
C VAL A 70 7.66 -1.58 13.31
N GLU A 71 7.82 -1.79 14.62
CA GLU A 71 8.08 -3.12 15.17
C GLU A 71 6.96 -4.12 14.85
N TRP A 72 5.70 -3.70 14.98
CA TRP A 72 4.54 -4.53 14.66
C TRP A 72 4.57 -4.98 13.21
N TRP A 73 4.67 -4.04 12.26
CA TRP A 73 4.65 -4.36 10.84
C TRP A 73 5.86 -5.19 10.43
N THR A 74 7.06 -4.91 10.95
CA THR A 74 8.25 -5.73 10.72
C THR A 74 8.04 -7.18 11.18
N LYS A 75 7.51 -7.40 12.40
CA LYS A 75 7.23 -8.76 12.90
C LYS A 75 6.17 -9.45 12.04
N ALA A 76 5.07 -8.77 11.72
CA ALA A 76 3.99 -9.32 10.91
C ALA A 76 4.48 -9.72 9.51
N HIS A 77 5.25 -8.85 8.84
CA HIS A 77 5.83 -9.13 7.53
C HIS A 77 6.80 -10.30 7.56
N ASN A 78 7.65 -10.40 8.58
CA ASN A 78 8.57 -11.54 8.72
C ASN A 78 7.82 -12.87 8.81
N LEU A 79 6.70 -12.92 9.56
CA LEU A 79 5.86 -14.12 9.65
C LEU A 79 5.21 -14.47 8.31
N LEU A 80 4.74 -13.47 7.57
CA LEU A 80 4.15 -13.66 6.25
C LEU A 80 5.19 -14.15 5.22
N CYS A 81 6.41 -13.61 5.24
CA CYS A 81 7.50 -14.05 4.37
C CYS A 81 7.85 -15.54 4.60
N GLN A 82 7.79 -16.03 5.85
CA GLN A 82 8.02 -17.44 6.17
C GLN A 82 6.97 -18.38 5.54
N GLN A 83 5.77 -17.88 5.22
CA GLN A 83 4.73 -18.69 4.57
C GLN A 83 5.04 -18.97 3.10
N LYS A 84 6.05 -18.31 2.49
CA LYS A 84 6.47 -18.51 1.09
C LYS A 84 5.31 -18.45 0.11
N ILE A 85 4.49 -17.41 0.27
CA ILE A 85 3.30 -17.17 -0.54
C ILE A 85 3.72 -16.98 -2.00
N GLN A 86 3.06 -17.70 -2.91
CA GLN A 86 3.32 -17.59 -4.34
C GLN A 86 2.34 -16.62 -4.98
N LYS A 87 2.82 -15.82 -5.93
CA LYS A 87 2.05 -14.77 -6.62
C LYS A 87 0.72 -15.28 -7.20
N PHE A 88 0.69 -16.48 -7.76
CA PHE A 88 -0.55 -17.04 -8.33
C PHE A 88 -1.65 -17.30 -7.27
N GLN A 89 -1.28 -17.46 -6.00
CA GLN A 89 -2.22 -17.73 -4.91
C GLN A 89 -3.01 -16.46 -4.54
N ILE A 90 -2.49 -15.26 -4.82
CA ILE A 90 -3.14 -13.98 -4.52
C ILE A 90 -4.54 -13.90 -5.15
N ALA A 91 -4.66 -14.32 -6.42
CA ALA A 91 -5.95 -14.34 -7.12
C ALA A 91 -6.98 -15.25 -6.43
N GLN A 92 -6.55 -16.41 -5.94
CA GLN A 92 -7.43 -17.32 -5.21
C GLN A 92 -7.82 -16.74 -3.84
N VAL A 93 -6.85 -16.20 -3.11
CA VAL A 93 -7.06 -15.60 -1.78
C VAL A 93 -8.08 -14.46 -1.84
N VAL A 94 -7.94 -13.55 -2.82
CA VAL A 94 -8.90 -12.46 -3.00
C VAL A 94 -10.29 -12.98 -3.35
N ARG A 95 -10.38 -13.98 -4.25
CA ARG A 95 -11.66 -14.55 -4.70
C ARG A 95 -12.43 -15.26 -3.58
N GLU A 96 -11.73 -15.93 -2.67
CA GLU A 96 -12.32 -16.63 -1.53
C GLU A 96 -12.63 -15.68 -0.35
N SER A 97 -12.19 -14.43 -0.42
CA SER A 97 -12.41 -13.44 0.64
C SER A 97 -13.80 -12.79 0.57
N ASN A 98 -14.16 -12.09 1.65
CA ASN A 98 -15.36 -11.24 1.71
C ASN A 98 -15.05 -9.77 1.44
N ALA A 99 -14.00 -9.47 0.65
CA ALA A 99 -13.65 -8.11 0.28
C ALA A 99 -14.77 -7.45 -0.51
N MET A 100 -15.10 -6.20 -0.18
CA MET A 100 -16.15 -5.45 -0.86
C MET A 100 -15.73 -4.01 -1.06
N LEU A 101 -15.92 -3.49 -2.29
CA LEU A 101 -15.82 -2.06 -2.56
C LEU A 101 -17.10 -1.34 -2.11
N ARG A 102 -16.98 -0.04 -1.80
CA ARG A 102 -18.12 0.80 -1.43
C ARG A 102 -19.17 0.86 -2.53
N GLU A 103 -20.41 1.14 -2.15
CA GLU A 103 -21.47 1.39 -3.14
C GLU A 103 -21.10 2.53 -4.08
N GLY A 104 -21.46 2.41 -5.35
CA GLY A 104 -21.10 3.41 -6.36
C GLY A 104 -19.66 3.32 -6.89
N TYR A 105 -18.84 2.36 -6.43
CA TYR A 105 -17.44 2.24 -6.87
C TYR A 105 -17.30 2.20 -8.40
N LYS A 106 -18.16 1.44 -9.10
CA LYS A 106 -18.10 1.33 -10.56
C LYS A 106 -18.24 2.69 -11.23
N THR A 107 -19.22 3.49 -10.80
CA THR A 107 -19.42 4.85 -11.31
C THR A 107 -18.20 5.70 -11.04
N PHE A 108 -17.67 5.69 -9.82
CA PHE A 108 -16.47 6.43 -9.46
C PHE A 108 -15.28 6.10 -10.37
N PHE A 109 -14.84 4.84 -10.39
CA PHE A 109 -13.68 4.42 -11.19
C PHE A 109 -13.88 4.67 -12.68
N ASN A 110 -15.05 4.33 -13.23
CA ASN A 110 -15.33 4.51 -14.66
C ASN A 110 -15.41 5.99 -15.03
N THR A 111 -16.05 6.85 -14.22
CA THR A 111 -16.14 8.27 -14.51
C THR A 111 -14.77 8.92 -14.53
N LEU A 112 -13.89 8.60 -13.57
CA LEU A 112 -12.52 9.12 -13.58
C LEU A 112 -11.77 8.68 -14.85
N TYR A 113 -11.88 7.40 -15.22
CA TYR A 113 -11.23 6.88 -16.42
C TYR A 113 -11.73 7.54 -17.71
N HIS A 114 -13.05 7.61 -17.94
CA HIS A 114 -13.60 8.21 -19.18
C HIS A 114 -13.28 9.70 -19.33
N ASN A 115 -13.01 10.39 -18.22
CA ASN A 115 -12.65 11.81 -18.22
C ASN A 115 -11.12 12.03 -18.14
N ASN A 116 -10.33 10.97 -18.25
CA ASN A 116 -8.86 11.01 -18.14
C ASN A 116 -8.38 11.69 -16.85
N ILE A 117 -9.08 11.48 -15.74
CA ILE A 117 -8.71 12.03 -14.44
C ILE A 117 -7.77 11.04 -13.74
N PRO A 118 -6.52 11.41 -13.40
CA PRO A 118 -5.62 10.54 -12.66
C PRO A 118 -6.18 10.18 -11.28
N LEU A 119 -6.12 8.89 -10.92
CA LEU A 119 -6.43 8.39 -9.59
C LEU A 119 -5.15 7.83 -8.96
N PHE A 120 -4.66 8.49 -7.92
CA PHE A 120 -3.55 8.03 -7.12
C PHE A 120 -4.07 7.36 -5.84
N ILE A 121 -3.89 6.04 -5.74
CA ILE A 121 -4.24 5.27 -4.55
C ILE A 121 -2.98 5.14 -3.69
N PHE A 122 -2.99 5.75 -2.51
CA PHE A 122 -1.89 5.68 -1.56
C PHE A 122 -2.34 4.89 -0.32
N SER A 123 -1.83 3.67 -0.18
CA SER A 123 -2.31 2.70 0.79
C SER A 123 -1.17 2.20 1.69
N ALA A 124 -1.44 2.05 2.99
CA ALA A 124 -0.55 1.32 3.89
C ALA A 124 -0.76 -0.21 3.84
N GLY A 125 -1.74 -0.66 3.05
CA GLY A 125 -2.06 -2.07 2.82
C GLY A 125 -1.07 -2.82 1.94
N ILE A 126 -1.48 -4.00 1.47
CA ILE A 126 -0.75 -4.87 0.55
C ILE A 126 -1.17 -4.54 -0.89
N GLY A 127 -0.24 -4.06 -1.69
CA GLY A 127 -0.46 -3.64 -3.08
C GLY A 127 -0.96 -4.76 -3.98
N ASP A 128 -0.36 -5.95 -3.91
CA ASP A 128 -0.75 -7.09 -4.74
C ASP A 128 -2.20 -7.55 -4.49
N ILE A 129 -2.64 -7.51 -3.22
CA ILE A 129 -4.02 -7.83 -2.84
C ILE A 129 -4.99 -6.74 -3.32
N LEU A 130 -4.62 -5.48 -3.12
CA LEU A 130 -5.41 -4.32 -3.55
C LEU A 130 -5.64 -4.35 -5.06
N GLU A 131 -4.56 -4.49 -5.84
CA GLU A 131 -4.62 -4.58 -7.30
C GLU A 131 -5.51 -5.72 -7.76
N GLU A 132 -5.38 -6.88 -7.13
CA GLU A 132 -6.17 -8.04 -7.49
C GLU A 132 -7.66 -7.85 -7.16
N ILE A 133 -8.00 -7.15 -6.07
CA ILE A 133 -9.39 -6.76 -5.78
C ILE A 133 -9.96 -5.91 -6.91
N ILE A 134 -9.29 -4.80 -7.28
CA ILE A 134 -9.80 -3.90 -8.32
C ILE A 134 -9.83 -4.57 -9.71
N ARG A 135 -8.89 -5.49 -9.97
CA ARG A 135 -8.84 -6.31 -11.20
C ARG A 135 -10.03 -7.26 -11.28
N GLN A 136 -10.28 -8.05 -10.23
CA GLN A 136 -11.44 -8.96 -10.19
C GLN A 136 -12.77 -8.20 -10.24
N MET A 137 -12.81 -7.00 -9.67
CA MET A 137 -13.97 -6.09 -9.72
C MET A 137 -14.13 -5.35 -11.05
N LYS A 138 -13.22 -5.56 -12.01
CA LYS A 138 -13.21 -5.03 -13.38
C LYS A 138 -13.20 -3.49 -13.43
N VAL A 139 -12.43 -2.88 -12.54
CA VAL A 139 -12.28 -1.41 -12.44
C VAL A 139 -10.82 -0.98 -12.37
N PHE A 140 -9.87 -1.87 -12.65
CA PHE A 140 -8.46 -1.52 -12.75
C PHE A 140 -8.17 -0.89 -14.12
N HIS A 141 -8.24 0.44 -14.17
CA HIS A 141 -8.07 1.22 -15.40
C HIS A 141 -6.64 1.80 -15.51
N PRO A 142 -6.16 2.12 -16.72
CA PRO A 142 -4.84 2.72 -16.95
C PRO A 142 -4.56 4.06 -16.26
N ASN A 143 -5.59 4.83 -15.87
CA ASN A 143 -5.43 6.11 -15.18
C ASN A 143 -5.16 5.97 -13.67
N ILE A 144 -5.03 4.74 -13.17
CA ILE A 144 -4.85 4.44 -11.75
C ILE A 144 -3.36 4.20 -11.47
N HIS A 145 -2.81 4.98 -10.55
CA HIS A 145 -1.47 4.80 -10.00
C HIS A 145 -1.59 4.37 -8.55
N ILE A 146 -0.84 3.36 -8.13
CA ILE A 146 -0.95 2.76 -6.81
C ILE A 146 0.41 2.76 -6.15
N VAL A 147 0.47 3.29 -4.93
CA VAL A 147 1.63 3.20 -4.04
C VAL A 147 1.17 2.49 -2.77
N SER A 148 1.78 1.35 -2.48
CA SER A 148 1.44 0.47 -1.37
C SER A 148 2.63 -0.42 -1.02
N ASN A 149 2.53 -1.21 0.05
CA ASN A 149 3.51 -2.26 0.32
C ASN A 149 3.31 -3.44 -0.64
N TYR A 150 4.24 -3.64 -1.58
CA TYR A 150 4.19 -4.77 -2.51
C TYR A 150 5.02 -5.95 -1.99
N MET A 151 4.49 -7.16 -2.18
CA MET A 151 5.21 -8.39 -1.91
C MET A 151 6.32 -8.57 -2.93
N ASP A 152 7.53 -8.85 -2.45
CA ASP A 152 8.64 -9.25 -3.29
C ASP A 152 8.62 -10.77 -3.50
N PHE A 153 8.29 -11.19 -4.72
CA PHE A 153 8.41 -12.58 -5.15
C PHE A 153 9.72 -12.64 -5.93
N ASN A 154 10.71 -13.41 -5.47
CA ASN A 154 12.09 -13.46 -6.00
C ASN A 154 12.28 -13.50 -7.55
N GLU A 155 11.23 -13.77 -8.32
CA GLU A 155 11.19 -13.76 -9.79
C GLU A 155 10.90 -12.36 -10.39
N ASP A 156 10.44 -11.38 -9.60
CA ASP A 156 9.92 -10.08 -10.05
C ASP A 156 10.85 -8.88 -9.76
N VAL A 157 11.93 -9.04 -8.98
CA VAL A 157 12.79 -7.90 -8.58
C VAL A 157 13.35 -7.19 -9.80
N GLU A 158 13.83 -7.96 -10.77
CA GLU A 158 14.55 -7.38 -11.92
C GLU A 158 13.58 -6.75 -12.92
N GLU A 159 12.40 -7.33 -13.11
CA GLU A 159 11.35 -6.76 -13.96
C GLU A 159 10.78 -5.47 -13.36
N ARG A 160 10.59 -5.42 -12.04
CA ARG A 160 10.14 -4.20 -11.34
C ARG A 160 11.21 -3.12 -11.37
N ARG A 161 12.48 -3.50 -11.24
CA ARG A 161 13.61 -2.59 -11.33
C ARG A 161 13.65 -1.91 -12.70
N GLU A 162 13.56 -2.66 -13.79
CA GLU A 162 13.49 -2.09 -15.15
C GLU A 162 12.31 -1.12 -15.29
N ARG A 163 11.11 -1.53 -14.85
CA ARG A 163 9.92 -0.67 -14.91
C ARG A 163 10.08 0.62 -14.12
N TYR A 164 10.69 0.58 -12.94
CA TYR A 164 10.94 1.77 -12.14
C TYR A 164 11.99 2.68 -12.81
N MET A 165 13.05 2.10 -13.38
CA MET A 165 14.06 2.87 -14.11
C MET A 165 13.51 3.57 -15.36
N ASP A 166 12.52 2.96 -16.03
CA ASP A 166 11.84 3.58 -17.18
C ASP A 166 10.84 4.68 -16.77
N SER A 167 10.30 4.61 -15.54
CA SER A 167 9.20 5.47 -15.09
C SER A 167 9.66 6.66 -14.24
N TYR A 168 10.81 6.55 -13.58
CA TYR A 168 11.30 7.53 -12.61
C TYR A 168 12.74 7.90 -12.91
N ASP A 169 13.04 9.20 -12.82
CA ASP A 169 14.41 9.71 -13.03
C ASP A 169 15.40 9.19 -11.97
N ILE A 170 14.90 8.86 -10.77
CA ILE A 170 15.69 8.40 -9.64
C ILE A 170 14.99 7.20 -9.00
N VAL A 171 15.68 6.07 -8.95
CA VAL A 171 15.24 4.84 -8.28
C VAL A 171 16.26 4.52 -7.19
N LEU A 172 15.82 4.52 -5.94
CA LEU A 172 16.64 4.13 -4.80
C LEU A 172 16.55 2.61 -4.63
N GLU A 173 17.69 1.93 -4.64
CA GLU A 173 17.77 0.49 -4.47
C GLU A 173 18.58 0.18 -3.22
N LYS A 174 17.97 -0.51 -2.25
CA LYS A 174 18.60 -0.90 -0.96
C LYS A 174 19.22 0.29 -0.22
N ASP A 175 18.62 1.47 -0.37
CA ASP A 175 19.04 2.68 0.32
C ASP A 175 18.48 2.67 1.74
N GLU A 176 19.32 2.28 2.69
CA GLU A 176 18.98 2.27 4.11
C GLU A 176 19.19 3.65 4.76
N THR A 177 19.78 4.61 4.03
CA THR A 177 20.19 5.93 4.52
C THR A 177 19.57 7.02 3.65
N LEU A 178 18.90 8.02 4.21
CA LEU A 178 18.35 9.14 3.42
C LEU A 178 19.44 10.07 2.81
N ASP A 179 20.70 9.68 2.81
CA ASP A 179 21.83 10.53 2.45
C ASP A 179 21.79 10.94 0.97
N VAL A 180 21.48 10.00 0.06
CA VAL A 180 21.35 10.31 -1.38
C VAL A 180 20.18 11.28 -1.61
N VAL A 181 19.03 11.01 -0.97
CA VAL A 181 17.84 11.87 -1.07
C VAL A 181 18.13 13.26 -0.51
N ASN A 182 18.75 13.35 0.67
CA ASN A 182 19.09 14.60 1.30
C ASN A 182 20.11 15.39 0.47
N GLY A 183 21.08 14.72 -0.16
CA GLY A 183 22.03 15.34 -1.08
C GLY A 183 21.34 15.94 -2.31
N LEU A 184 20.38 15.22 -2.91
CA LEU A 184 19.57 15.72 -4.01
C LEU A 184 18.72 16.93 -3.60
N LEU A 185 18.05 16.84 -2.46
CA LEU A 185 17.24 17.94 -1.92
C LEU A 185 18.10 19.18 -1.65
N GLN A 186 19.27 19.01 -1.04
CA GLN A 186 20.21 20.12 -0.83
C GLN A 186 20.64 20.73 -2.17
N HIS A 187 20.92 19.92 -3.19
CA HIS A 187 21.30 20.44 -4.51
C HIS A 187 20.16 21.26 -5.15
N ILE A 188 18.93 20.78 -5.09
CA ILE A 188 17.75 21.49 -5.61
C ILE A 188 17.52 22.81 -4.86
N LEU A 189 17.59 22.78 -3.52
CA LEU A 189 17.38 23.95 -2.69
C LEU A 189 18.48 25.01 -2.89
N CYS A 190 19.75 24.58 -2.97
CA CYS A 190 20.88 25.47 -3.23
C CYS A 190 20.88 26.08 -4.65
N GLN A 191 20.28 25.41 -5.64
CA GLN A 191 20.09 25.99 -6.97
C GLN A 191 19.00 27.09 -6.98
N GLY A 192 18.00 27.00 -6.10
CA GLY A 192 16.98 28.04 -5.92
C GLY A 192 17.58 29.37 -5.47
N ASP A 193 18.53 29.35 -4.54
CA ASP A 193 19.20 30.55 -4.02
C ASP A 193 20.12 31.23 -5.05
N GLN A 194 20.64 30.49 -6.03
CA GLN A 194 21.49 31.05 -7.10
C GLN A 194 20.68 31.75 -8.20
N LEU A 195 19.42 31.36 -8.41
CA LEU A 195 18.52 31.99 -9.38
C LEU A 195 17.91 33.30 -8.86
N GLU A 196 17.71 33.46 -7.55
CA GLU A 196 17.28 34.74 -6.96
C GLU A 196 18.39 35.81 -6.96
N MET A 197 19.65 35.39 -7.00
CA MET A 197 20.82 36.28 -7.09
C MET A 197 21.18 36.70 -8.54
N GLN A 198 20.44 36.19 -9.54
CA GLN A 198 20.58 36.56 -10.95
C GLN A 198 19.24 37.07 -11.52
N GLY A 199 18.62 38.03 -10.84
CA GLY A 199 17.65 38.93 -11.45
C GLY A 199 18.35 40.11 -12.15
N PRO A 200 17.75 40.72 -13.19
CA PRO A 200 18.35 41.80 -13.98
C PRO A 200 18.63 43.08 -13.17
#